data_AF-A0A178MQA1-F1
#
_entry.id   AF-A0A178MQA1-F1
#
_cell.length_a   1.000
_cell.length_b   1.000
_cell.length_c   1.000
_cell.angle_alpha   90.00
_cell.angle_beta   90.00
_cell.angle_gamma   90.00
#
_symmetry.space_group_name_H-M   'P 1'
#
loop_
_entity.id
_entity.type
_entity.pdbx_description
1 polymer ?
#
loop_
_entity_poly.entity_id
_entity_poly.type
_entity_poly.pdbx_seq_one_letter_code
_entity_poly.pdbx_strand_id
1 'polypeptide(L)'
;MITWRDAMSVGSPALDADHKKLIELLNLAEEWVSREAWPQVSAVIDDLMAYVRDHFAREEAVQLAIKYPEAESHKKLHEALSMKTRLLHDKFKAAPNDEARKTCGQVLIKVLNEWLIDHILKQDMKFKALIPKKAPSPAPAAELQMGMAQPSEAELAAERRARMEARHKDIEYELPPNLAHLLKRIEYVIPELPPPTKGFETFEKFVEATICRRVDKVLVFFQRHNPALKLELPTFFLASPEFAEKFHQAIGKFIIPVIWESRQIRVLATSFAWAEEDTDSFWEHVTRGLEQCILQGWTQAWDDLKLVETKKDGQKVFQVKDSTRALRDMLLPSDPMVYDIPKIGNREIEVFKSLLDPANDWWNSLNRSWRICHDLYEQEKDPRIFQQKARDGAFRDGLLSAFNRFPPDWVDFMVLACHRVFPRVSTQFLESFGTNLGRNEIEREAHIPYTIRYLRQAREIPEIRHREMEEEREWHARVKELSDYLAHRESKDKDKAAG
;
A
#
# COMPACT_ATOMS: atom_id res chain seq x y z
N MET A 1 -34.20 2.57 3.74
CA MET A 1 -33.85 1.18 3.34
C MET A 1 -34.39 0.84 1.96
N ILE A 2 -33.49 0.39 1.09
CA ILE A 2 -33.74 -0.06 -0.29
C ILE A 2 -34.01 -1.56 -0.28
N THR A 3 -35.01 -2.01 -1.04
CA THR A 3 -35.28 -3.44 -1.25
C THR A 3 -35.04 -3.77 -2.71
N TRP A 4 -34.27 -4.83 -2.98
CA TRP A 4 -34.08 -5.35 -4.33
C TRP A 4 -35.43 -5.71 -4.99
N ARG A 5 -35.56 -5.40 -6.28
CA ARG A 5 -36.72 -5.75 -7.10
C ARG A 5 -36.24 -6.30 -8.43
N ASP A 6 -36.98 -7.22 -9.04
CA ASP A 6 -36.59 -7.83 -10.33
C ASP A 6 -36.41 -6.80 -11.46
N ALA A 7 -37.09 -5.64 -11.36
CA ALA A 7 -36.90 -4.51 -12.26
C ALA A 7 -35.48 -3.91 -12.25
N MET A 8 -34.69 -4.19 -11.21
CA MET A 8 -33.28 -3.76 -11.06
C MET A 8 -32.30 -4.78 -11.66
N SER A 9 -32.77 -5.94 -12.12
CA SER A 9 -31.91 -6.95 -12.73
C SER A 9 -31.42 -6.50 -14.10
N VAL A 10 -30.11 -6.51 -14.30
CA VAL A 10 -29.47 -6.23 -15.61
C VAL A 10 -29.35 -7.48 -16.47
N GLY A 11 -29.89 -8.62 -16.03
CA GLY A 11 -29.86 -9.89 -16.77
C GLY A 11 -28.52 -10.62 -16.68
N SER A 12 -27.62 -10.18 -15.80
CA SER A 12 -26.37 -10.86 -15.47
C SER A 12 -26.41 -11.28 -13.99
N PRO A 13 -26.46 -12.59 -13.65
CA PRO A 13 -26.53 -13.03 -12.26
C PRO A 13 -25.40 -12.51 -11.38
N ALA A 14 -24.21 -12.31 -11.95
CA ALA A 14 -23.05 -11.77 -11.23
C ALA A 14 -23.22 -10.29 -10.90
N LEU A 15 -23.69 -9.47 -11.86
CA LEU A 15 -23.93 -8.04 -11.63
C LEU A 15 -25.16 -7.83 -10.72
N ASP A 16 -26.19 -8.66 -10.86
CA ASP A 16 -27.35 -8.63 -9.97
C ASP A 16 -26.98 -9.00 -8.53
N ALA A 17 -26.05 -9.94 -8.33
CA ALA A 17 -25.50 -10.26 -7.02
C ALA A 17 -24.71 -9.08 -6.43
N ASP A 18 -23.94 -8.37 -7.26
CA ASP A 18 -23.26 -7.15 -6.84
C ASP A 18 -24.23 -6.04 -6.42
N HIS A 19 -25.26 -5.78 -7.21
CA HIS A 19 -26.26 -4.77 -6.87
C HIS A 19 -26.97 -5.09 -5.55
N LYS A 20 -27.33 -6.36 -5.33
CA LYS A 20 -27.89 -6.80 -4.04
C LYS A 20 -26.93 -6.54 -2.90
N LYS A 21 -25.64 -6.84 -3.09
CA LYS A 21 -24.63 -6.60 -2.05
C LYS A 21 -24.41 -5.11 -1.76
N LEU A 22 -24.43 -4.28 -2.80
CA LEU A 22 -24.35 -2.83 -2.66
C LEU A 22 -25.56 -2.27 -1.89
N ILE A 23 -26.76 -2.77 -2.17
CA ILE A 23 -27.98 -2.42 -1.43
C ILE A 23 -27.87 -2.84 0.04
N GLU A 24 -27.36 -4.04 0.33
CA GLU A 24 -27.14 -4.49 1.72
C GLU A 24 -26.17 -3.57 2.48
N LEU A 25 -25.01 -3.26 1.90
CA LEU A 25 -24.00 -2.42 2.52
C LEU A 25 -24.53 -0.99 2.75
N LEU A 26 -25.30 -0.47 1.80
CA LEU A 26 -25.90 0.86 1.90
C LEU A 26 -27.02 0.92 2.95
N ASN A 27 -27.85 -0.11 3.06
CA ASN A 27 -28.84 -0.24 4.13
C ASN A 27 -28.18 -0.35 5.52
N LEU A 28 -27.09 -1.11 5.62
CA LEU A 28 -26.32 -1.24 6.85
C LEU A 28 -25.69 0.11 7.26
N ALA A 29 -25.20 0.88 6.29
CA ALA A 29 -24.68 2.22 6.52
C ALA A 29 -25.76 3.19 7.00
N GLU A 30 -26.96 3.15 6.42
CA GLU A 30 -28.13 3.92 6.87
C GLU A 30 -28.52 3.56 8.31
N GLU A 31 -28.49 2.27 8.66
CA GLU A 31 -28.76 1.78 10.02
C GLU A 31 -27.74 2.32 11.03
N TRP A 32 -26.44 2.25 10.72
CA TRP A 32 -25.39 2.76 11.63
C TRP A 32 -25.45 4.28 11.79
N VAL A 33 -25.80 5.03 10.75
CA VAL A 33 -26.03 6.47 10.85
C VAL A 33 -27.22 6.77 11.77
N SER A 34 -28.31 5.99 11.68
CA SER A 34 -29.48 6.17 12.55
C SER A 34 -29.21 5.88 14.03
N ARG A 35 -28.22 5.03 14.31
CA ARG A 35 -27.75 4.68 15.65
C ARG A 35 -26.61 5.55 16.17
N GLU A 36 -26.18 6.53 15.38
CA GLU A 36 -25.06 7.42 15.70
C GLU A 36 -23.74 6.66 15.98
N ALA A 37 -23.57 5.49 15.35
CA ALA A 37 -22.42 4.61 15.54
C ALA A 37 -21.28 4.95 14.56
N TRP A 38 -20.63 6.10 14.77
CA TRP A 38 -19.73 6.71 13.78
C TRP A 38 -18.53 5.85 13.34
N PRO A 39 -17.87 5.07 14.20
CA PRO A 39 -16.82 4.14 13.76
C PRO A 39 -17.35 3.08 12.78
N GLN A 40 -18.54 2.54 13.05
CA GLN A 40 -19.22 1.55 12.21
C GLN A 40 -19.68 2.16 10.89
N VAL A 41 -20.16 3.41 10.91
CA VAL A 41 -20.47 4.18 9.69
C VAL A 41 -19.21 4.34 8.82
N SER A 42 -18.07 4.70 9.42
CA SER A 42 -16.82 4.84 8.66
C SER A 42 -16.40 3.51 8.04
N ALA A 43 -16.43 2.43 8.82
CA ALA A 43 -16.01 1.10 8.37
C ALA A 43 -16.89 0.58 7.21
N VAL A 44 -18.22 0.66 7.36
CA VAL A 44 -19.14 0.19 6.32
C VAL A 44 -19.08 1.06 5.06
N ILE A 45 -18.79 2.36 5.17
CA ILE A 45 -18.57 3.23 4.00
C ILE A 45 -17.24 2.90 3.31
N ASP A 46 -16.16 2.61 4.06
CA ASP A 46 -14.90 2.14 3.47
C ASP A 46 -15.11 0.81 2.70
N ASP A 47 -15.88 -0.12 3.27
CA ASP A 47 -16.26 -1.38 2.62
C ASP A 47 -17.15 -1.16 1.39
N LEU A 48 -18.16 -0.29 1.49
CA LEU A 48 -19.04 0.08 0.38
C LEU A 48 -18.23 0.70 -0.77
N MET A 49 -17.34 1.65 -0.48
CA MET A 49 -16.49 2.28 -1.50
C MET A 49 -15.53 1.28 -2.16
N ALA A 50 -15.01 0.32 -1.40
CA ALA A 50 -14.20 -0.76 -1.96
C ALA A 50 -15.02 -1.67 -2.88
N TYR A 51 -16.21 -2.05 -2.46
CA TYR A 51 -17.10 -2.93 -3.21
C TYR A 51 -17.64 -2.24 -4.48
N VAL A 52 -18.03 -0.97 -4.40
CA VAL A 52 -18.47 -0.14 -5.54
C VAL A 52 -17.40 -0.09 -6.63
N ARG A 53 -16.14 0.15 -6.26
CA ARG A 53 -15.03 0.16 -7.23
C ARG A 53 -14.89 -1.19 -7.95
N ASP A 54 -14.97 -2.28 -7.20
CA ASP A 54 -14.79 -3.61 -7.78
C ASP A 54 -16.00 -4.01 -8.65
N HIS A 55 -17.21 -3.60 -8.26
CA HIS A 55 -18.42 -3.74 -9.06
C HIS A 55 -18.33 -2.94 -10.37
N PHE A 56 -17.96 -1.67 -10.32
CA PHE A 56 -17.75 -0.84 -11.52
C PHE A 56 -16.73 -1.44 -12.47
N ALA A 57 -15.62 -1.98 -11.95
CA ALA A 57 -14.62 -2.65 -12.78
C ALA A 57 -15.18 -3.89 -13.49
N ARG A 58 -16.04 -4.67 -12.82
CA ARG A 58 -16.73 -5.82 -13.43
C ARG A 58 -17.73 -5.38 -14.49
N GLU A 59 -18.51 -4.36 -14.19
CA GLU A 59 -19.49 -3.83 -15.13
C GLU A 59 -18.84 -3.23 -16.38
N GLU A 60 -17.80 -2.41 -16.21
CA GLU A 60 -17.02 -1.84 -17.31
C GLU A 60 -16.39 -2.95 -18.17
N ALA A 61 -15.89 -4.03 -17.55
CA ALA A 61 -15.39 -5.18 -18.29
C ALA A 61 -16.50 -5.86 -19.12
N VAL A 62 -17.70 -6.00 -18.56
CA VAL A 62 -18.87 -6.52 -19.30
C VAL A 62 -19.24 -5.59 -20.45
N GLN A 63 -19.31 -4.29 -20.22
CA GLN A 63 -19.63 -3.28 -21.24
C GLN A 63 -18.59 -3.30 -22.39
N LEU A 64 -17.31 -3.43 -22.08
CA LEU A 64 -16.25 -3.55 -23.09
C LEU A 64 -16.36 -4.86 -23.88
N ALA A 65 -16.60 -5.99 -23.18
CA ALA A 65 -16.72 -7.30 -23.82
C ALA A 65 -17.88 -7.38 -24.82
N ILE A 66 -19.01 -6.73 -24.50
CA ILE A 66 -20.18 -6.64 -25.39
C ILE A 66 -20.10 -5.46 -26.37
N LYS A 67 -18.98 -4.72 -26.40
CA LYS A 67 -18.74 -3.53 -27.23
C LYS A 67 -19.85 -2.48 -27.09
N TYR A 68 -20.26 -2.22 -25.85
CA TYR A 68 -21.29 -1.24 -25.53
C TYR A 68 -20.88 0.17 -25.98
N PRO A 69 -21.64 0.84 -26.87
CA PRO A 69 -21.22 2.11 -27.46
C PRO A 69 -21.04 3.26 -26.46
N GLU A 70 -21.77 3.25 -25.36
CA GLU A 70 -21.73 4.29 -24.32
C GLU A 70 -20.79 3.94 -23.14
N ALA A 71 -19.92 2.92 -23.27
CA ALA A 71 -19.06 2.44 -22.18
C ALA A 71 -18.18 3.56 -21.58
N GLU A 72 -17.60 4.43 -22.42
CA GLU A 72 -16.77 5.54 -21.96
C GLU A 72 -17.58 6.60 -21.19
N SER A 73 -18.78 6.94 -21.66
CA SER A 73 -19.68 7.85 -20.94
C SER A 73 -20.18 7.24 -19.63
N HIS A 74 -20.42 5.93 -19.61
CA HIS A 74 -20.86 5.21 -18.43
C HIS A 74 -19.75 5.20 -17.36
N LYS A 75 -18.51 4.89 -17.75
CA LYS A 75 -17.34 4.96 -16.87
C LYS A 75 -17.15 6.35 -16.22
N LYS A 76 -17.40 7.43 -16.96
CA LYS A 76 -17.33 8.79 -16.38
C LYS A 76 -18.36 9.00 -15.26
N LEU A 77 -19.51 8.34 -15.31
CA LEU A 77 -20.49 8.37 -14.21
C LEU A 77 -19.95 7.64 -12.97
N HIS A 78 -19.28 6.50 -13.14
CA HIS A 78 -18.61 5.76 -12.06
C HIS A 78 -17.51 6.58 -11.39
N GLU A 79 -16.66 7.23 -12.20
CA GLU A 79 -15.58 8.08 -11.71
C GLU A 79 -16.13 9.28 -10.93
N ALA A 80 -17.18 9.93 -11.44
CA ALA A 80 -17.83 11.05 -10.79
C ALA A 80 -18.43 10.66 -9.42
N LEU A 81 -19.10 9.50 -9.32
CA LEU A 81 -19.59 9.01 -8.04
C LEU A 81 -18.44 8.71 -7.08
N SER A 82 -17.41 8.01 -7.55
CA SER A 82 -16.27 7.60 -6.73
C SER A 82 -15.57 8.81 -6.11
N MET A 83 -15.40 9.89 -6.89
CA MET A 83 -14.84 11.14 -6.42
C MET A 83 -15.76 11.84 -5.41
N LYS A 84 -17.05 11.96 -5.73
CA LYS A 84 -18.05 12.62 -4.86
C LYS A 84 -18.18 11.90 -3.51
N THR A 85 -18.22 10.57 -3.53
CA THR A 85 -18.32 9.72 -2.33
C THR A 85 -17.08 9.86 -1.46
N ARG A 86 -15.88 9.85 -2.05
CA ARG A 86 -14.63 10.07 -1.33
C ARG A 86 -14.59 11.42 -0.63
N LEU A 87 -14.94 12.49 -1.34
CA LEU A 87 -14.98 13.84 -0.77
C LEU A 87 -15.94 13.94 0.42
N LEU A 88 -17.13 13.34 0.32
CA LEU A 88 -18.11 13.34 1.39
C LEU A 88 -17.67 12.47 2.57
N HIS A 89 -16.99 11.35 2.29
CA HIS A 89 -16.45 10.49 3.34
C HIS A 89 -15.29 11.14 4.10
N ASP A 90 -14.39 11.83 3.40
CA ASP A 90 -13.30 12.58 4.03
C ASP A 90 -13.87 13.70 4.93
N LYS A 91 -14.92 14.40 4.47
CA LYS A 91 -15.65 15.39 5.28
C LYS A 91 -16.31 14.76 6.52
N PHE A 92 -16.89 13.57 6.38
CA PHE A 92 -17.44 12.82 7.51
C PHE A 92 -16.34 12.46 8.54
N LYS A 93 -15.18 11.97 8.08
CA LYS A 93 -14.04 11.64 8.95
C LYS A 93 -13.45 12.87 9.66
N ALA A 94 -13.39 14.00 8.97
CA ALA A 94 -12.83 15.26 9.47
C ALA A 94 -13.81 16.12 10.27
N ALA A 95 -15.07 15.67 10.46
CA ALA A 95 -16.09 16.47 11.12
C ALA A 95 -15.72 16.75 12.60
N PRO A 96 -15.87 18.01 13.06
CA PRO A 96 -15.34 18.48 14.36
C PRO A 96 -16.14 18.00 15.57
N ASN A 97 -17.36 17.51 15.37
CA ASN A 97 -18.25 17.02 16.41
C ASN A 97 -19.29 16.05 15.81
N ASP A 98 -20.04 15.38 16.68
CA ASP A 98 -20.98 14.34 16.27
C ASP A 98 -22.20 14.89 15.51
N GLU A 99 -22.62 16.14 15.75
CA GLU A 99 -23.69 16.80 14.97
C GLU A 99 -23.27 17.04 13.51
N ALA A 100 -22.01 17.46 13.31
CA ALA A 100 -21.42 17.58 11.99
C ALA A 100 -21.23 16.21 11.32
N ARG A 101 -20.84 15.17 12.07
CA ARG A 101 -20.76 13.78 11.56
C ARG A 101 -22.12 13.26 11.13
N LYS A 102 -23.15 13.50 11.93
CA LYS A 102 -24.54 13.14 11.62
C LYS A 102 -25.01 13.80 10.32
N THR A 103 -24.76 15.11 10.19
CA THR A 103 -25.09 15.87 8.97
C THR A 103 -24.34 15.32 7.75
N CYS A 104 -23.02 15.12 7.86
CA CYS A 104 -22.21 14.58 6.76
C CYS A 104 -22.62 13.14 6.39
N GLY A 105 -22.88 12.30 7.39
CA GLY A 105 -23.33 10.92 7.21
C GLY A 105 -24.69 10.85 6.50
N GLN A 106 -25.66 11.67 6.91
CA GLN A 106 -26.97 11.75 6.25
C GLN A 106 -26.86 12.22 4.80
N VAL A 107 -26.04 13.24 4.52
CA VAL A 107 -25.81 13.72 3.14
C VAL A 107 -25.14 12.64 2.29
N LEU A 108 -24.15 11.94 2.84
CA LEU A 108 -23.45 10.85 2.16
C LEU A 108 -24.40 9.70 1.79
N ILE A 109 -25.19 9.22 2.75
CA ILE A 109 -26.17 8.15 2.52
C ILE A 109 -27.22 8.58 1.50
N LYS A 110 -27.72 9.81 1.58
CA LYS A 110 -28.68 10.35 0.61
C LYS A 110 -28.12 10.34 -0.81
N VAL A 111 -26.89 10.84 -0.99
CA VAL A 111 -26.22 10.86 -2.30
C VAL A 111 -26.03 9.46 -2.86
N LEU A 112 -25.62 8.49 -2.03
CA LEU A 112 -25.41 7.10 -2.43
C LEU A 112 -26.72 6.40 -2.78
N ASN A 113 -27.78 6.60 -1.97
CA ASN A 113 -29.11 6.04 -2.21
C ASN A 113 -29.71 6.55 -3.53
N GLU A 114 -29.69 7.87 -3.73
CA GLU A 114 -30.22 8.49 -4.95
C GLU A 114 -29.45 8.05 -6.18
N TRP A 115 -28.12 7.99 -6.09
CA TRP A 115 -27.29 7.60 -7.23
C TRP A 115 -27.44 6.12 -7.58
N LEU A 116 -27.37 5.21 -6.60
CA LEU A 116 -27.36 3.76 -6.86
C LEU A 116 -28.64 3.30 -7.57
N ILE A 117 -29.81 3.75 -7.10
CA ILE A 117 -31.09 3.38 -7.72
C ILE A 117 -31.21 3.97 -9.12
N ASP A 118 -30.88 5.25 -9.28
CA ASP A 118 -31.02 5.94 -10.56
C ASP A 118 -30.06 5.35 -11.61
N HIS A 119 -28.84 5.02 -11.19
CA HIS A 119 -27.81 4.44 -12.03
C HIS A 119 -28.21 3.05 -12.52
N ILE A 120 -28.58 2.15 -11.61
CA ILE A 120 -29.05 0.80 -11.99
C ILE A 120 -30.20 0.88 -12.99
N LEU A 121 -31.22 1.68 -12.68
CA LEU A 121 -32.44 1.71 -13.50
C LEU A 121 -32.30 2.46 -14.83
N LYS A 122 -31.41 3.46 -14.92
CA LYS A 122 -31.30 4.33 -16.11
C LYS A 122 -30.03 4.15 -16.91
N GLN A 123 -28.95 3.65 -16.31
CA GLN A 123 -27.66 3.46 -16.98
C GLN A 123 -27.40 1.97 -17.18
N ASP A 124 -27.46 1.17 -16.12
CA ASP A 124 -27.00 -0.22 -16.18
C ASP A 124 -27.98 -1.07 -17.01
N MET A 125 -29.26 -0.75 -16.90
CA MET A 125 -30.32 -1.31 -17.72
C MET A 125 -30.16 -1.05 -19.23
N LYS A 126 -29.40 -0.03 -19.67
CA LYS A 126 -29.25 0.28 -21.10
C LYS A 126 -28.49 -0.78 -21.87
N PHE A 127 -27.51 -1.44 -21.23
CA PHE A 127 -26.73 -2.48 -21.89
C PHE A 127 -27.29 -3.90 -21.65
N LYS A 128 -28.31 -4.06 -20.79
CA LYS A 128 -29.00 -5.34 -20.53
C LYS A 128 -29.36 -6.11 -21.80
N ALA A 129 -29.88 -5.42 -22.82
CA ALA A 129 -30.30 -6.04 -24.08
C ALA A 129 -29.12 -6.64 -24.90
N LEU A 130 -27.90 -6.18 -24.63
CA LEU A 130 -26.67 -6.60 -25.29
C LEU A 130 -25.94 -7.71 -24.52
N ILE A 131 -26.37 -8.03 -23.30
CA ILE A 131 -25.81 -9.15 -22.51
C ILE A 131 -26.28 -10.48 -23.13
N PRO A 132 -25.37 -11.39 -23.53
CA PRO A 132 -25.76 -12.67 -24.09
C PRO A 132 -26.53 -13.50 -23.05
N LYS A 133 -27.72 -14.01 -23.43
CA LYS A 133 -28.60 -14.79 -22.53
C LYS A 133 -28.04 -16.17 -22.11
N LYS A 134 -26.83 -16.54 -22.53
CA LYS A 134 -26.23 -17.84 -22.23
C LYS A 134 -24.71 -17.72 -22.08
N ALA A 135 -24.25 -17.57 -20.84
CA ALA A 135 -22.90 -17.93 -20.44
C ALA A 135 -22.98 -19.28 -19.66
N PRO A 136 -21.99 -20.17 -19.77
CA PRO A 136 -22.01 -21.44 -19.03
C PRO A 136 -21.84 -21.15 -17.53
N SER A 137 -22.71 -21.75 -16.72
CA SER A 137 -22.69 -21.61 -15.26
C SER A 137 -21.44 -22.29 -14.69
N PRO A 138 -20.69 -21.65 -13.77
CA PRO A 138 -19.94 -22.44 -12.80
C PRO A 138 -20.91 -23.22 -11.92
N ALA A 139 -20.47 -24.39 -11.45
CA ALA A 139 -21.25 -25.36 -10.68
C ALA A 139 -22.01 -24.71 -9.50
N PRO A 140 -23.19 -25.26 -9.10
CA PRO A 140 -24.04 -24.64 -8.09
C PRO A 140 -23.29 -24.52 -6.77
N ALA A 141 -23.32 -23.31 -6.20
CA ALA A 141 -22.93 -23.07 -4.82
C ALA A 141 -23.84 -23.92 -3.93
N ALA A 142 -23.24 -24.77 -3.10
CA ALA A 142 -23.95 -25.51 -2.07
C ALA A 142 -24.73 -24.54 -1.19
N GLU A 143 -26.01 -24.83 -0.98
CA GLU A 143 -26.89 -24.13 -0.05
C GLU A 143 -26.26 -24.16 1.35
N LEU A 144 -25.84 -23.00 1.84
CA LEU A 144 -25.38 -22.82 3.21
C LEU A 144 -26.57 -22.89 4.16
N GLN A 145 -26.81 -24.08 4.70
CA GLN A 145 -27.60 -24.26 5.91
C GLN A 145 -26.89 -23.53 7.06
N MET A 146 -27.60 -22.56 7.65
CA MET A 146 -27.13 -21.81 8.81
C MET A 146 -27.01 -22.73 10.03
N GLY A 147 -25.77 -22.99 10.44
CA GLY A 147 -25.44 -23.57 11.72
C GLY A 147 -24.15 -24.37 11.69
N MET A 148 -23.00 -23.73 11.95
CA MET A 148 -21.89 -24.21 12.79
C MET A 148 -20.67 -23.29 12.70
N ALA A 149 -19.73 -23.50 13.63
CA ALA A 149 -18.67 -22.61 14.12
C ALA A 149 -17.82 -21.87 13.06
N GLN A 150 -17.28 -20.71 13.47
CA GLN A 150 -16.33 -19.90 12.70
C GLN A 150 -15.11 -20.75 12.28
N PRO A 151 -14.66 -20.67 11.01
CA PRO A 151 -13.49 -21.41 10.55
C PRO A 151 -12.22 -20.91 11.23
N SER A 152 -11.32 -21.84 11.54
CA SER A 152 -10.04 -21.54 12.18
C SER A 152 -9.12 -20.74 11.26
N GLU A 153 -8.14 -20.04 11.85
CA GLU A 153 -7.19 -19.22 11.08
C GLU A 153 -6.37 -20.04 10.08
N ALA A 154 -6.12 -21.32 10.39
CA ALA A 154 -5.47 -22.27 9.49
C ALA A 154 -6.35 -22.63 8.27
N GLU A 155 -7.66 -22.76 8.46
CA GLU A 155 -8.62 -23.00 7.36
C GLU A 155 -8.78 -21.76 6.49
N LEU A 156 -8.83 -20.57 7.09
CA LEU A 156 -8.82 -19.30 6.36
C LEU A 156 -7.50 -19.05 5.61
N ALA A 157 -6.38 -19.54 6.13
CA ALA A 157 -5.08 -19.49 5.45
C ALA A 157 -5.00 -20.50 4.30
N ALA A 158 -5.57 -21.70 4.47
CA ALA A 158 -5.67 -22.72 3.43
C ALA A 158 -6.63 -22.28 2.32
N GLU A 159 -7.77 -21.69 2.63
CA GLU A 159 -8.68 -21.07 1.65
C GLU A 159 -8.02 -19.89 0.95
N ARG A 160 -7.25 -19.06 1.65
CA ARG A 160 -6.48 -17.97 1.01
C ARG A 160 -5.41 -18.51 0.06
N ARG A 161 -4.69 -19.59 0.43
CA ARG A 161 -3.75 -20.29 -0.47
C ARG A 161 -4.46 -20.90 -1.66
N ALA A 162 -5.56 -21.63 -1.46
CA ALA A 162 -6.34 -22.24 -2.53
C ALA A 162 -6.97 -21.19 -3.47
N ARG A 163 -7.39 -20.03 -2.95
CA ARG A 163 -7.92 -18.91 -3.76
C ARG A 163 -6.81 -18.12 -4.46
N MET A 164 -5.60 -18.11 -3.89
CA MET A 164 -4.39 -17.60 -4.56
C MET A 164 -3.97 -18.54 -5.69
N GLU A 165 -3.93 -19.85 -5.47
CA GLU A 165 -3.69 -20.87 -6.50
C GLU A 165 -4.78 -20.89 -7.57
N ALA A 166 -6.06 -20.70 -7.21
CA ALA A 166 -7.16 -20.59 -8.17
C ALA A 166 -7.11 -19.28 -8.98
N ARG A 167 -6.57 -18.20 -8.42
CA ARG A 167 -6.22 -16.97 -9.16
C ARG A 167 -5.05 -17.16 -10.14
N HIS A 168 -4.23 -18.19 -9.93
CA HIS A 168 -3.13 -18.61 -10.80
C HIS A 168 -3.52 -19.71 -11.80
N LYS A 169 -4.81 -20.05 -11.93
CA LYS A 169 -5.29 -20.70 -13.15
C LYS A 169 -5.28 -19.66 -14.26
N ASP A 170 -4.08 -19.41 -14.77
CA ASP A 170 -3.85 -18.84 -16.07
C ASP A 170 -4.79 -19.55 -17.05
N ILE A 171 -5.50 -18.78 -17.87
CA ILE A 171 -6.05 -19.34 -19.10
C ILE A 171 -4.83 -19.95 -19.81
N GLU A 172 -4.81 -21.28 -19.99
CA GLU A 172 -3.71 -21.99 -20.64
C GLU A 172 -3.56 -21.48 -22.07
N TYR A 173 -2.79 -20.42 -22.24
CA TYR A 173 -2.21 -20.02 -23.49
C TYR A 173 -0.80 -20.59 -23.51
N GLU A 174 -0.55 -21.53 -24.42
CA GLU A 174 0.82 -21.86 -24.82
C GLU A 174 1.36 -20.65 -25.60
N LEU A 175 1.92 -19.67 -24.89
CA LEU A 175 2.82 -18.71 -25.50
C LEU A 175 4.13 -19.41 -25.86
N PRO A 176 4.81 -18.99 -26.94
CA PRO A 176 6.19 -19.40 -27.20
C PRO A 176 7.06 -19.26 -25.93
N PRO A 177 8.05 -20.15 -25.70
CA PRO A 177 8.87 -20.13 -24.48
C PRO A 177 9.54 -18.78 -24.19
N ASN A 178 9.88 -18.02 -25.24
CA ASN A 178 10.43 -16.67 -25.11
C ASN A 178 9.44 -15.62 -24.60
N LEU A 179 8.12 -15.89 -24.63
CA LEU A 179 7.05 -14.98 -24.22
C LEU A 179 6.28 -15.46 -22.97
N ALA A 180 6.49 -16.71 -22.50
CA ALA A 180 5.79 -17.29 -21.36
C ALA A 180 5.96 -16.51 -20.04
N HIS A 181 7.06 -15.77 -19.88
CA HIS A 181 7.30 -14.92 -18.71
C HIS A 181 6.28 -13.78 -18.55
N LEU A 182 5.59 -13.39 -19.62
CA LEU A 182 4.59 -12.31 -19.64
C LEU A 182 3.24 -12.71 -19.03
N LEU A 183 3.03 -14.00 -18.72
CA LEU A 183 1.83 -14.50 -18.06
C LEU A 183 1.95 -14.44 -16.53
N LYS A 184 3.18 -14.50 -15.99
CA LYS A 184 3.43 -14.60 -14.54
C LYS A 184 3.51 -13.21 -13.89
N ARG A 185 3.13 -13.14 -12.60
CA ARG A 185 3.37 -11.93 -11.78
C ARG A 185 4.87 -11.70 -11.67
N ILE A 186 5.28 -10.47 -11.43
CA ILE A 186 6.67 -10.18 -11.09
C ILE A 186 7.00 -10.87 -9.78
N GLU A 187 7.99 -11.75 -9.82
CA GLU A 187 8.53 -12.41 -8.65
C GLU A 187 9.66 -11.55 -8.08
N TYR A 188 9.61 -11.33 -6.78
CA TYR A 188 10.63 -10.63 -6.02
C TYR A 188 10.61 -11.12 -4.58
N VAL A 189 11.70 -10.90 -3.87
CA VAL A 189 11.84 -11.33 -2.48
C VAL A 189 11.01 -10.42 -1.59
N ILE A 190 10.09 -11.04 -0.83
CA ILE A 190 9.37 -10.42 0.26
C ILE A 190 9.98 -10.95 1.56
N PRO A 191 10.74 -10.12 2.30
CA PRO A 191 11.31 -10.53 3.57
C PRO A 191 10.23 -10.93 4.56
N GLU A 192 10.47 -12.01 5.30
CA GLU A 192 9.58 -12.44 6.38
C GLU A 192 9.87 -11.60 7.63
N LEU A 193 8.81 -11.09 8.26
CA LEU A 193 8.93 -10.50 9.59
C LEU A 193 9.18 -11.66 10.58
N PRO A 194 10.26 -11.62 11.39
CA PRO A 194 10.50 -12.66 12.38
C PRO A 194 9.27 -12.87 13.29
N PRO A 195 9.03 -14.11 13.77
CA PRO A 195 7.89 -14.37 14.64
C PRO A 195 7.99 -13.57 15.95
N PRO A 196 6.86 -13.28 16.63
CA PRO A 196 6.88 -12.68 17.95
C PRO A 196 7.73 -13.51 18.92
N THR A 197 8.50 -12.83 19.75
CA THR A 197 9.45 -13.41 20.70
C THR A 197 8.89 -13.34 22.13
N LYS A 198 9.21 -14.35 22.96
CA LYS A 198 8.77 -14.49 24.36
C LYS A 198 9.96 -14.86 25.26
N GLY A 199 9.73 -14.87 26.57
CA GLY A 199 10.67 -15.46 27.54
C GLY A 199 11.88 -14.56 27.84
N PHE A 200 11.64 -13.26 28.02
CA PHE A 200 12.70 -12.31 28.34
C PHE A 200 13.10 -12.36 29.81
N GLU A 201 14.38 -12.14 30.09
CA GLU A 201 14.92 -12.16 31.47
C GLU A 201 14.43 -10.99 32.32
N THR A 202 14.20 -9.83 31.70
CA THR A 202 13.77 -8.60 32.37
C THR A 202 12.68 -7.89 31.58
N PHE A 203 11.82 -7.16 32.29
CA PHE A 203 10.78 -6.34 31.65
C PHE A 203 11.37 -5.27 30.73
N GLU A 204 12.54 -4.73 31.06
CA GLU A 204 13.25 -3.76 30.23
C GLU A 204 13.64 -4.37 28.86
N LYS A 205 14.20 -5.58 28.87
CA LYS A 205 14.55 -6.32 27.64
C LYS A 205 13.31 -6.68 26.82
N PHE A 206 12.20 -6.99 27.48
CA PHE A 206 10.92 -7.22 26.81
C PHE A 206 10.38 -5.96 26.12
N VAL A 207 10.40 -4.81 26.80
CA VAL A 207 9.96 -3.52 26.21
C VAL A 207 10.87 -3.10 25.07
N GLU A 208 12.19 -3.24 25.22
CA GLU A 208 13.17 -3.03 24.14
C GLU A 208 12.83 -3.87 22.91
N ALA A 209 12.67 -5.18 23.09
CA ALA A 209 12.35 -6.09 21.99
C ALA A 209 10.99 -5.79 21.35
N THR A 210 10.02 -5.33 22.13
CA THR A 210 8.69 -4.96 21.64
C THR A 210 8.70 -3.68 20.79
N ILE A 211 9.50 -2.69 21.20
CA ILE A 211 9.72 -1.47 20.41
C ILE A 211 10.47 -1.81 19.12
N CYS A 212 11.56 -2.59 19.21
CA CYS A 212 12.32 -3.05 18.05
C CYS A 212 11.44 -3.84 17.08
N ARG A 213 10.57 -4.75 17.58
CA ARG A 213 9.61 -5.45 16.74
C ARG A 213 8.66 -4.51 15.99
N ARG A 214 8.17 -3.46 16.63
CA ARG A 214 7.30 -2.47 15.98
C ARG A 214 8.04 -1.69 14.89
N VAL A 215 9.31 -1.38 15.12
CA VAL A 215 10.21 -0.78 14.12
C VAL A 215 10.48 -1.76 12.96
N ASP A 216 10.71 -3.03 13.24
CA ASP A 216 10.94 -4.08 12.23
C ASP A 216 9.78 -4.23 11.25
N LYS A 217 8.53 -4.04 11.70
CA LYS A 217 7.36 -3.99 10.81
C LYS A 217 7.53 -2.93 9.70
N VAL A 218 8.29 -1.87 9.94
CA VAL A 218 8.63 -0.86 8.93
C VAL A 218 9.90 -1.23 8.17
N LEU A 219 10.97 -1.65 8.85
CA LEU A 219 12.26 -1.94 8.21
C LEU A 219 12.19 -3.14 7.27
N VAL A 220 11.61 -4.25 7.72
CA VAL A 220 11.38 -5.47 6.92
C VAL A 220 10.54 -5.14 5.68
N PHE A 221 9.63 -4.15 5.77
CA PHE A 221 8.87 -3.72 4.62
C PHE A 221 9.76 -3.16 3.50
N PHE A 222 10.76 -2.36 3.83
CA PHE A 222 11.67 -1.74 2.86
C PHE A 222 12.75 -2.68 2.33
N GLN A 223 13.02 -3.81 3.00
CA GLN A 223 14.02 -4.81 2.60
C GLN A 223 13.62 -5.64 1.37
N ARG A 224 12.43 -5.42 0.80
CA ARG A 224 12.00 -6.02 -0.47
C ARG A 224 12.97 -5.71 -1.59
N HIS A 225 13.27 -6.71 -2.40
CA HIS A 225 14.18 -6.54 -3.53
C HIS A 225 13.91 -7.60 -4.60
N ASN A 226 14.23 -7.25 -5.84
CA ASN A 226 14.18 -8.17 -6.95
C ASN A 226 15.60 -8.61 -7.32
N PRO A 227 15.98 -9.88 -7.09
CA PRO A 227 17.33 -10.37 -7.36
C PRO A 227 17.68 -10.42 -8.85
N ALA A 228 16.69 -10.30 -9.75
CA ALA A 228 16.93 -10.20 -11.18
C ALA A 228 17.42 -8.80 -11.60
N LEU A 229 17.30 -7.79 -10.75
CA LEU A 229 17.76 -6.44 -11.05
C LEU A 229 19.24 -6.28 -10.74
N LYS A 230 19.97 -5.73 -11.70
CA LYS A 230 21.37 -5.33 -11.49
C LYS A 230 21.39 -3.89 -10.95
N LEU A 231 21.66 -3.76 -9.67
CA LEU A 231 21.82 -2.47 -8.98
C LEU A 231 23.28 -2.33 -8.53
N GLU A 232 24.04 -1.44 -9.17
CA GLU A 232 25.46 -1.20 -8.83
C GLU A 232 25.66 -0.37 -7.57
N LEU A 233 24.65 0.41 -7.17
CA LEU A 233 24.73 1.28 -6.02
C LEU A 233 24.27 0.55 -4.74
N PRO A 234 24.84 0.91 -3.58
CA PRO A 234 24.39 0.40 -2.29
C PRO A 234 22.89 0.67 -2.08
N THR A 235 22.23 -0.20 -1.31
CA THR A 235 20.84 0.04 -0.93
C THR A 235 20.73 1.24 0.00
N PHE A 236 19.60 1.94 0.01
CA PHE A 236 19.35 2.92 1.07
C PHE A 236 19.24 2.23 2.43
N PHE A 237 19.71 2.89 3.48
CA PHE A 237 19.87 2.30 4.82
C PHE A 237 18.65 1.56 5.38
N LEU A 238 17.41 2.07 5.23
CA LEU A 238 16.21 1.37 5.74
C LEU A 238 15.96 0.00 5.09
N ALA A 239 16.47 -0.22 3.88
CA ALA A 239 16.35 -1.49 3.17
C ALA A 239 17.49 -2.48 3.48
N SER A 240 18.39 -2.15 4.41
CA SER A 240 19.49 -3.02 4.83
C SER A 240 19.17 -3.78 6.12
N PRO A 241 19.30 -5.12 6.13
CA PRO A 241 19.24 -5.91 7.36
C PRO A 241 20.34 -5.53 8.37
N GLU A 242 21.55 -5.20 7.92
CA GLU A 242 22.64 -4.78 8.80
C GLU A 242 22.32 -3.44 9.48
N PHE A 243 21.69 -2.51 8.76
CA PHE A 243 21.21 -1.27 9.36
C PHE A 243 20.17 -1.56 10.44
N ALA A 244 19.22 -2.46 10.22
CA ALA A 244 18.22 -2.83 11.21
C ALA A 244 18.86 -3.34 12.52
N GLU A 245 19.86 -4.23 12.40
CA GLU A 245 20.61 -4.72 13.57
C GLU A 245 21.32 -3.59 14.32
N LYS A 246 22.06 -2.74 13.60
CA LYS A 246 22.74 -1.58 14.19
C LYS A 246 21.77 -0.57 14.78
N PHE A 247 20.59 -0.42 14.19
CA PHE A 247 19.53 0.47 14.66
C PHE A 247 18.91 -0.05 15.96
N HIS A 248 18.73 -1.37 16.11
CA HIS A 248 18.33 -1.97 17.39
C HIS A 248 19.34 -1.69 18.50
N GLN A 249 20.64 -1.83 18.21
CA GLN A 249 21.69 -1.48 19.17
C GLN A 249 21.66 0.02 19.54
N ALA A 250 21.36 0.89 18.58
CA ALA A 250 21.18 2.33 18.82
C ALA A 250 19.95 2.62 19.69
N ILE A 251 18.83 1.95 19.46
CA ILE A 251 17.63 2.04 20.30
C ILE A 251 17.96 1.63 21.74
N GLY A 252 18.56 0.46 21.94
CA GLY A 252 18.93 -0.03 23.27
C GLY A 252 19.88 0.91 24.01
N LYS A 253 20.83 1.51 23.31
CA LYS A 253 21.83 2.40 23.93
C LYS A 253 21.33 3.81 24.22
N PHE A 254 20.60 4.42 23.29
CA PHE A 254 20.28 5.85 23.37
C PHE A 254 18.82 6.14 23.71
N ILE A 255 17.91 5.21 23.44
CA ILE A 255 16.48 5.46 23.48
C ILE A 255 15.81 4.79 24.68
N ILE A 256 16.08 3.49 24.89
CA ILE A 256 15.49 2.73 26.01
C ILE A 256 15.76 3.35 27.39
N PRO A 257 16.99 3.83 27.71
CA PRO A 257 17.24 4.44 29.01
C PRO A 257 16.32 5.64 29.31
N VAL A 258 16.03 6.46 28.31
CA VAL A 258 15.15 7.64 28.44
C VAL A 258 13.69 7.23 28.61
N ILE A 259 13.22 6.24 27.85
CA ILE A 259 11.87 5.67 28.01
C ILE A 259 11.69 5.14 29.44
N TRP A 260 12.71 4.49 29.98
CA TRP A 260 12.68 3.90 31.32
C TRP A 260 12.64 4.92 32.46
N GLU A 261 12.94 6.19 32.21
CA GLU A 261 12.78 7.26 33.20
C GLU A 261 11.31 7.47 33.59
N SER A 262 10.36 7.06 32.73
CA SER A 262 8.93 7.13 33.00
C SER A 262 8.50 6.22 34.16
N ARG A 263 7.92 6.84 35.20
CA ARG A 263 7.34 6.11 36.34
C ARG A 263 6.22 5.17 35.89
N GLN A 264 5.42 5.53 34.89
CA GLN A 264 4.31 4.69 34.43
C GLN A 264 4.80 3.38 33.81
N ILE A 265 5.88 3.44 33.02
CA ILE A 265 6.50 2.25 32.42
C ILE A 265 7.08 1.36 33.52
N ARG A 266 7.75 1.93 34.52
CA ARG A 266 8.26 1.15 35.67
C ARG A 266 7.16 0.51 36.52
N VAL A 267 6.00 1.16 36.67
CA VAL A 267 4.85 0.57 37.38
C VAL A 267 4.23 -0.57 36.57
N LEU A 268 4.22 -0.49 35.23
CA LEU A 268 3.73 -1.59 34.40
C LEU A 268 4.50 -2.89 34.65
N ALA A 269 5.82 -2.78 34.91
CA ALA A 269 6.68 -3.91 35.23
C ALA A 269 6.16 -4.78 36.39
N THR A 270 5.40 -4.19 37.34
CA THR A 270 4.88 -4.87 38.52
C THR A 270 3.39 -5.22 38.41
N SER A 271 2.63 -4.56 37.53
CA SER A 271 1.18 -4.76 37.41
C SER A 271 0.75 -5.63 36.22
N PHE A 272 1.64 -5.89 35.28
CA PHE A 272 1.37 -6.63 34.04
C PHE A 272 2.11 -7.97 34.05
N ALA A 273 1.43 -9.05 33.66
CA ALA A 273 2.00 -10.41 33.62
C ALA A 273 2.84 -10.63 32.34
N TRP A 274 3.89 -9.84 32.17
CA TRP A 274 4.69 -9.78 30.93
C TRP A 274 5.51 -11.03 30.60
N ALA A 275 5.71 -11.95 31.56
CA ALA A 275 6.59 -13.10 31.36
C ALA A 275 6.06 -14.12 30.32
N GLU A 276 4.74 -14.18 30.11
CA GLU A 276 4.08 -15.12 29.18
C GLU A 276 3.68 -14.47 27.84
N GLU A 277 3.88 -13.15 27.74
CA GLU A 277 3.49 -12.31 26.62
C GLU A 277 4.56 -12.29 25.53
N ASP A 278 4.13 -12.13 24.27
CA ASP A 278 5.05 -11.82 23.18
C ASP A 278 5.08 -10.33 22.84
N THR A 279 6.07 -10.01 22.02
CA THR A 279 6.35 -8.67 21.52
C THR A 279 5.23 -8.08 20.63
N ASP A 280 4.25 -8.85 20.16
CA ASP A 280 3.04 -8.29 19.52
C ASP A 280 1.90 -8.08 20.52
N SER A 281 1.58 -9.10 21.33
CA SER A 281 0.48 -9.07 22.31
C SER A 281 0.64 -7.99 23.39
N PHE A 282 1.87 -7.55 23.67
CA PHE A 282 2.12 -6.38 24.53
C PHE A 282 1.23 -5.20 24.15
N TRP A 283 1.15 -4.87 22.86
CA TRP A 283 0.48 -3.67 22.36
C TRP A 283 -1.04 -3.71 22.51
N GLU A 284 -1.64 -4.89 22.68
CA GLU A 284 -3.07 -5.04 22.97
C GLU A 284 -3.41 -4.62 24.41
N HIS A 285 -2.41 -4.65 25.29
CA HIS A 285 -2.52 -4.29 26.71
C HIS A 285 -2.01 -2.88 27.02
N VAL A 286 -1.37 -2.22 26.05
CA VAL A 286 -0.89 -0.84 26.21
C VAL A 286 -2.08 0.10 26.18
N THR A 287 -2.42 0.66 27.35
CA THR A 287 -3.43 1.72 27.43
C THR A 287 -2.95 2.98 26.70
N ARG A 288 -3.88 3.83 26.27
CA ARG A 288 -3.57 5.13 25.63
C ARG A 288 -2.59 6.01 26.43
N GLY A 289 -2.66 5.96 27.78
CA GLY A 289 -1.72 6.71 28.62
C GLY A 289 -0.29 6.17 28.55
N LEU A 290 -0.15 4.85 28.42
CA LEU A 290 1.15 4.20 28.27
C LEU A 290 1.72 4.40 26.86
N GLU A 291 0.89 4.36 25.80
CA GLU A 291 1.30 4.72 24.44
C GLU A 291 1.93 6.12 24.41
N GLN A 292 1.28 7.09 25.08
CA GLN A 292 1.78 8.46 25.18
C GLN A 292 3.11 8.54 25.93
N CYS A 293 3.29 7.77 27.00
CA CYS A 293 4.57 7.73 27.72
C CYS A 293 5.70 7.16 26.86
N ILE A 294 5.44 6.06 26.15
CA ILE A 294 6.42 5.45 25.24
C ILE A 294 6.77 6.44 24.13
N LEU A 295 5.77 7.05 23.49
CA LEU A 295 5.96 8.02 22.42
C LEU A 295 6.72 9.26 22.89
N GLN A 296 6.42 9.74 24.10
CA GLN A 296 7.11 10.90 24.69
C GLN A 296 8.58 10.57 24.97
N GLY A 297 8.88 9.43 25.60
CA GLY A 297 10.25 9.01 25.84
C GLY A 297 11.03 8.77 24.55
N TRP A 298 10.40 8.13 23.57
CA TRP A 298 10.95 7.93 22.22
C TRP A 298 11.28 9.27 21.54
N THR A 299 10.32 10.19 21.54
CA THR A 299 10.48 11.52 20.92
C THR A 299 11.59 12.32 21.59
N GLN A 300 11.57 12.36 22.93
CA GLN A 300 12.57 13.08 23.73
C GLN A 300 13.98 12.56 23.47
N ALA A 301 14.16 11.24 23.49
CA ALA A 301 15.46 10.62 23.27
C ALA A 301 16.05 10.94 21.88
N TRP A 302 15.23 10.90 20.83
CA TRP A 302 15.68 11.30 19.49
C TRP A 302 15.96 12.80 19.40
N ASP A 303 15.12 13.64 20.01
CA ASP A 303 15.33 15.09 20.03
C ASP A 303 16.62 15.47 20.80
N ASP A 304 17.00 14.72 21.83
CA ASP A 304 18.25 14.90 22.57
C ASP A 304 19.49 14.57 21.72
N LEU A 305 19.34 13.76 20.67
CA LEU A 305 20.42 13.46 19.72
C LEU A 305 20.54 14.51 18.60
N LYS A 306 19.59 15.45 18.48
CA LYS A 306 19.66 16.52 17.48
C LYS A 306 20.85 17.44 17.68
N LEU A 307 21.35 17.92 16.55
CA LEU A 307 22.38 18.94 16.45
C LEU A 307 21.80 20.27 16.94
N VAL A 308 22.60 21.01 17.71
CA VAL A 308 22.20 22.29 18.28
C VAL A 308 22.61 23.40 17.34
N GLU A 309 21.65 24.25 16.95
CA GLU A 309 21.96 25.46 16.19
C GLU A 309 22.64 26.47 17.11
N THR A 310 23.85 26.88 16.73
CA THR A 310 24.65 27.90 17.42
C THR A 310 25.03 29.00 16.43
N LYS A 311 25.37 30.19 16.93
CA LYS A 311 25.91 31.27 16.08
C LYS A 311 27.40 31.40 16.32
N LYS A 312 28.19 31.30 15.24
CA LYS A 312 29.62 31.60 15.25
C LYS A 312 29.89 32.64 14.15
N ASP A 313 30.45 33.78 14.53
CA ASP A 313 30.76 34.90 13.62
C ASP A 313 29.57 35.35 12.75
N GLY A 314 28.37 35.36 13.34
CA GLY A 314 27.13 35.74 12.66
C GLY A 314 26.53 34.67 11.72
N GLN A 315 27.23 33.54 11.51
CA GLN A 315 26.74 32.42 10.72
C GLN A 315 26.12 31.33 11.61
N LYS A 316 25.08 30.67 11.10
CA LYS A 316 24.46 29.50 11.74
C LYS A 316 25.39 28.30 11.61
N VAL A 317 25.82 27.74 12.74
CA VAL A 317 26.67 26.55 12.81
C VAL A 317 25.97 25.49 13.67
N PHE A 318 25.90 24.27 13.18
CA PHE A 318 25.32 23.15 13.93
C PHE A 318 26.39 22.43 14.75
N GLN A 319 26.28 22.49 16.08
CA GLN A 319 27.15 21.77 16.99
C GLN A 319 26.70 20.32 17.11
N VAL A 320 27.65 19.39 16.90
CA VAL A 320 27.43 17.95 17.02
C VAL A 320 27.79 17.51 18.44
N LYS A 321 26.84 16.90 19.16
CA LYS A 321 27.05 16.33 20.50
C LYS A 321 27.87 15.04 20.42
N ASP A 322 28.52 14.65 21.51
CA ASP A 322 29.26 13.39 21.57
C ASP A 322 28.33 12.18 21.43
N SER A 323 27.10 12.26 21.96
CA SER A 323 26.07 11.24 21.74
C SER A 323 25.68 11.10 20.26
N THR A 324 25.51 12.21 19.54
CA THR A 324 25.26 12.21 18.09
C THR A 324 26.45 11.65 17.30
N ARG A 325 27.69 11.89 17.74
CA ARG A 325 28.88 11.31 17.12
C ARG A 325 28.91 9.79 17.30
N ALA A 326 28.67 9.32 18.53
CA ALA A 326 28.57 7.90 18.82
C ALA A 326 27.44 7.21 18.03
N LEU A 327 26.29 7.87 17.86
CA LEU A 327 25.21 7.38 17.00
C LEU A 327 25.67 7.22 15.54
N ARG A 328 26.36 8.22 14.99
CA ARG A 328 26.92 8.16 13.63
C ARG A 328 27.85 6.98 13.47
N ASP A 329 28.79 6.81 14.40
CA ASP A 329 29.77 5.73 14.32
C ASP A 329 29.12 4.34 14.38
N MET A 330 28.07 4.18 15.21
CA MET A 330 27.31 2.92 15.30
C MET A 330 26.54 2.57 14.03
N LEU A 331 25.93 3.57 13.38
CA LEU A 331 25.10 3.39 12.19
C LEU A 331 25.90 3.43 10.88
N LEU A 332 27.23 3.55 10.92
CA LEU A 332 28.07 3.36 9.74
C LEU A 332 28.01 1.89 9.29
N PRO A 333 27.91 1.63 7.98
CA PRO A 333 27.94 0.28 7.45
C PRO A 333 29.32 -0.36 7.66
N SER A 334 29.39 -1.69 7.75
CA SER A 334 30.67 -2.41 7.82
C SER A 334 31.49 -2.25 6.54
N ASP A 335 30.81 -2.12 5.40
CA ASP A 335 31.38 -1.80 4.10
C ASP A 335 30.51 -0.74 3.40
N PRO A 336 31.08 0.31 2.77
CA PRO A 336 30.31 1.36 2.10
C PRO A 336 29.30 0.86 1.04
N MET A 337 29.48 -0.34 0.50
CA MET A 337 28.59 -0.96 -0.48
C MET A 337 27.40 -1.70 0.17
N VAL A 338 27.39 -1.94 1.48
CA VAL A 338 26.23 -2.59 2.14
C VAL A 338 25.02 -1.68 2.08
N TYR A 339 25.16 -0.44 2.54
CA TYR A 339 24.09 0.54 2.46
C TYR A 339 24.60 1.99 2.47
N ASP A 340 23.86 2.85 1.78
CA ASP A 340 24.05 4.30 1.78
C ASP A 340 23.24 4.94 2.91
N ILE A 341 23.93 5.65 3.79
CA ILE A 341 23.35 6.50 4.82
C ILE A 341 23.98 7.89 4.70
N PRO A 342 23.19 8.97 4.55
CA PRO A 342 23.77 10.30 4.58
C PRO A 342 24.31 10.63 5.97
N LYS A 343 25.13 11.68 6.05
CA LYS A 343 25.65 12.16 7.33
C LYS A 343 24.47 12.57 8.22
N ILE A 344 24.24 11.80 9.27
CA ILE A 344 23.09 11.95 10.19
C ILE A 344 23.02 13.38 10.73
N GLY A 345 22.05 14.14 10.25
CA GLY A 345 21.66 15.46 10.76
C GLY A 345 20.30 15.40 11.45
N ASN A 346 19.69 16.57 11.65
CA ASN A 346 18.36 16.65 12.26
C ASN A 346 17.29 15.98 11.40
N ARG A 347 17.46 15.93 10.07
CA ARG A 347 16.53 15.27 9.16
C ARG A 347 16.53 13.75 9.35
N GLU A 348 17.70 13.12 9.35
CA GLU A 348 17.80 11.67 9.56
C GLU A 348 17.28 11.28 10.95
N ILE A 349 17.49 12.13 11.95
CA ILE A 349 16.92 11.92 13.30
C ILE A 349 15.39 11.98 13.28
N GLU A 350 14.77 12.87 12.49
CA GLU A 350 13.31 12.86 12.28
C GLU A 350 12.84 11.60 11.58
N VAL A 351 13.60 11.09 10.59
CA VAL A 351 13.32 9.81 9.96
C VAL A 351 13.35 8.68 10.98
N PHE A 352 14.41 8.57 11.78
CA PHE A 352 14.52 7.54 12.83
C PHE A 352 13.38 7.64 13.84
N LYS A 353 13.05 8.86 14.27
CA LYS A 353 11.92 9.10 15.17
C LYS A 353 10.58 8.68 14.56
N SER A 354 10.39 8.84 13.25
CA SER A 354 9.14 8.45 12.59
C SER A 354 8.90 6.93 12.51
N LEU A 355 9.91 6.09 12.77
CA LEU A 355 9.83 4.63 12.65
C LEU A 355 8.98 3.95 13.73
N LEU A 356 8.67 4.65 14.83
CA LEU A 356 7.79 4.15 15.87
C LEU A 356 6.54 5.03 15.99
N ASP A 357 5.38 4.40 15.87
CA ASP A 357 4.10 4.95 16.31
C ASP A 357 3.42 3.92 17.22
N PRO A 358 3.36 4.15 18.54
CA PRO A 358 2.70 3.26 19.48
C PRO A 358 1.21 3.02 19.17
N ALA A 359 0.53 4.01 18.58
CA ALA A 359 -0.91 3.96 18.34
C ALA A 359 -1.27 3.35 16.98
N ASN A 360 -0.31 3.24 16.05
CA ASN A 360 -0.57 2.77 14.68
C ASN A 360 0.34 1.58 14.32
N ASP A 361 -0.27 0.45 13.94
CA ASP A 361 0.46 -0.63 13.26
C ASP A 361 0.54 -0.36 11.75
N TRP A 362 1.71 0.09 11.30
CA TRP A 362 1.94 0.43 9.90
C TRP A 362 1.97 -0.79 8.96
N TRP A 363 2.16 -2.01 9.48
CA TRP A 363 2.37 -3.21 8.65
C TRP A 363 1.27 -3.39 7.61
N ASN A 364 0.01 -3.37 8.06
CA ASN A 364 -1.14 -3.60 7.18
C ASN A 364 -1.33 -2.46 6.17
N SER A 365 -1.13 -1.22 6.59
CA SER A 365 -1.30 -0.03 5.75
C SER A 365 -0.20 0.07 4.67
N LEU A 366 1.04 -0.22 5.04
CA LEU A 366 2.19 -0.27 4.12
C LEU A 366 1.99 -1.38 3.08
N ASN A 367 1.69 -2.62 3.52
CA ASN A 367 1.46 -3.75 2.61
C ASN A 367 0.25 -3.52 1.68
N ARG A 368 -0.82 -2.89 2.18
CA ARG A 368 -1.97 -2.49 1.35
C ARG A 368 -1.57 -1.47 0.28
N SER A 369 -0.80 -0.46 0.66
CA SER A 369 -0.34 0.59 -0.26
C SER A 369 0.62 0.03 -1.30
N TRP A 370 1.51 -0.89 -0.90
CA TRP A 370 2.39 -1.62 -1.79
C TRP A 370 1.63 -2.45 -2.82
N ARG A 371 0.58 -3.18 -2.40
CA ARG A 371 -0.28 -3.94 -3.34
C ARG A 371 -0.91 -3.05 -4.40
N ILE A 372 -1.38 -1.85 -4.02
CA ILE A 372 -1.92 -0.87 -4.97
C ILE A 372 -0.83 -0.39 -5.93
N CYS A 373 0.36 -0.04 -5.42
CA CYS A 373 1.48 0.38 -6.26
C CYS A 373 1.91 -0.73 -7.23
N HIS A 374 1.98 -1.97 -6.76
CA HIS A 374 2.28 -3.14 -7.57
C HIS A 374 1.26 -3.36 -8.68
N ASP A 375 -0.04 -3.35 -8.35
CA ASP A 375 -1.08 -3.54 -9.36
C ASP A 375 -1.08 -2.40 -10.39
N LEU A 376 -0.87 -1.14 -9.97
CA LEU A 376 -0.73 0.00 -10.89
C LEU A 376 0.53 -0.10 -11.77
N TYR A 377 1.63 -0.58 -11.20
CA TYR A 377 2.86 -0.84 -11.95
C TYR A 377 2.62 -1.88 -13.05
N GLU A 378 1.99 -3.00 -12.69
CA GLU A 378 1.68 -4.05 -13.67
C GLU A 378 0.66 -3.58 -14.72
N GLN A 379 -0.27 -2.71 -14.37
CA GLN A 379 -1.23 -2.19 -15.36
C GLN A 379 -0.64 -1.12 -16.29
N GLU A 380 0.29 -0.29 -15.83
CA GLU A 380 0.86 0.82 -16.61
C GLU A 380 2.19 0.45 -17.28
N LYS A 381 3.13 -0.10 -16.51
CA LYS A 381 4.53 -0.31 -16.93
C LYS A 381 4.81 -1.74 -17.40
N ASP A 382 4.06 -2.71 -16.91
CA ASP A 382 4.19 -4.14 -17.27
C ASP A 382 2.86 -4.78 -17.70
N PRO A 383 2.13 -4.19 -18.67
CA PRO A 383 0.79 -4.65 -18.98
C PRO A 383 0.83 -6.09 -19.50
N ARG A 384 0.28 -7.00 -18.70
CA ARG A 384 0.11 -8.41 -19.06
C ARG A 384 -1.08 -8.56 -20.01
N ILE A 385 -1.08 -9.64 -20.81
CA ILE A 385 -1.99 -9.87 -21.95
C ILE A 385 -3.49 -9.77 -21.60
N PHE A 386 -3.85 -9.80 -20.31
CA PHE A 386 -5.24 -9.77 -19.85
C PHE A 386 -5.51 -8.78 -18.71
N GLN A 387 -4.65 -7.79 -18.48
CA GLN A 387 -4.91 -6.72 -17.50
C GLN A 387 -5.45 -5.45 -18.18
N GLN A 388 -6.42 -4.78 -17.55
CA GLN A 388 -6.83 -3.44 -17.97
C GLN A 388 -5.61 -2.53 -17.92
N LYS A 389 -5.23 -1.97 -19.06
CA LYS A 389 -4.11 -1.02 -19.14
C LYS A 389 -4.48 0.24 -18.37
N ALA A 390 -3.68 0.58 -17.36
CA ALA A 390 -3.85 1.83 -16.65
C ALA A 390 -3.41 3.00 -17.54
N ARG A 391 -3.95 4.20 -17.28
CA ARG A 391 -3.51 5.41 -17.98
C ARG A 391 -2.05 5.73 -17.65
N ASP A 392 -1.38 6.41 -18.56
CA ASP A 392 -0.03 6.94 -18.32
C ASP A 392 -0.01 7.82 -17.06
N GLY A 393 0.99 7.56 -16.20
CA GLY A 393 1.16 8.24 -14.92
C GLY A 393 0.30 7.73 -13.77
N ALA A 394 -0.57 6.72 -13.95
CA ALA A 394 -1.38 6.16 -12.87
C ALA A 394 -0.53 5.60 -11.70
N PHE A 395 0.57 4.91 -12.00
CA PHE A 395 1.53 4.41 -11.02
C PHE A 395 2.19 5.55 -10.24
N ARG A 396 2.66 6.59 -10.94
CA ARG A 396 3.23 7.79 -10.32
C ARG A 396 2.21 8.47 -9.40
N ASP A 397 0.99 8.66 -9.87
CA ASP A 397 -0.05 9.32 -9.10
C ASP A 397 -0.48 8.47 -7.89
N GLY A 398 -0.42 7.14 -8.01
CA GLY A 398 -0.57 6.20 -6.90
C GLY A 398 0.51 6.36 -5.82
N LEU A 399 1.78 6.47 -6.23
CA LEU A 399 2.89 6.77 -5.32
C LEU A 399 2.72 8.14 -4.66
N LEU A 400 2.34 9.17 -5.42
CA LEU A 400 2.06 10.50 -4.87
C LEU A 400 0.89 10.48 -3.88
N SER A 401 -0.16 9.72 -4.15
CA SER A 401 -1.28 9.56 -3.21
C SER A 401 -0.86 8.93 -1.88
N ALA A 402 0.22 8.15 -1.87
CA ALA A 402 0.76 7.59 -0.64
C ALA A 402 1.49 8.65 0.23
N PHE A 403 1.98 9.77 -0.33
CA PHE A 403 2.62 10.87 0.44
C PHE A 403 1.72 11.37 1.56
N ASN A 404 0.41 11.40 1.33
CA ASN A 404 -0.53 11.96 2.29
C ASN A 404 -0.89 11.00 3.44
N ARG A 405 -0.43 9.73 3.39
CA ARG A 405 -0.86 8.68 4.32
C ARG A 405 0.21 8.23 5.31
N PHE A 406 1.48 8.52 5.03
CA PHE A 406 2.64 8.09 5.80
C PHE A 406 3.50 9.30 6.18
N PRO A 407 4.47 9.15 7.11
CA PRO A 407 5.44 10.20 7.38
C PRO A 407 6.09 10.71 6.08
N PRO A 408 6.33 12.03 5.93
CA PRO A 408 6.71 12.62 4.64
C PRO A 408 7.92 11.98 3.96
N ASP A 409 8.99 11.68 4.72
CA ASP A 409 10.21 11.08 4.17
C ASP A 409 10.02 9.61 3.76
N TRP A 410 8.97 8.91 4.22
CA TRP A 410 8.75 7.50 3.88
C TRP A 410 8.45 7.27 2.42
N VAL A 411 7.85 8.25 1.75
CA VAL A 411 7.52 8.04 0.34
C VAL A 411 8.73 8.14 -0.56
N ASP A 412 9.72 8.93 -0.17
CA ASP A 412 11.03 8.88 -0.82
C ASP A 412 11.62 7.46 -0.77
N PHE A 413 11.60 6.82 0.41
CA PHE A 413 12.00 5.42 0.55
C PHE A 413 11.10 4.44 -0.20
N MET A 414 9.80 4.70 -0.31
CA MET A 414 8.88 3.85 -1.06
C MET A 414 9.13 3.92 -2.57
N VAL A 415 9.49 5.10 -3.08
CA VAL A 415 9.93 5.29 -4.47
C VAL A 415 11.24 4.52 -4.73
N LEU A 416 12.20 4.61 -3.82
CA LEU A 416 13.44 3.82 -3.90
C LEU A 416 13.19 2.30 -3.77
N ALA A 417 12.24 1.88 -2.92
CA ALA A 417 11.84 0.48 -2.82
C ALA A 417 11.21 -0.02 -4.13
N CYS A 418 10.40 0.82 -4.79
CA CYS A 418 9.88 0.52 -6.13
C CYS A 418 11.03 0.36 -7.15
N HIS A 419 12.04 1.24 -7.13
CA HIS A 419 13.23 1.10 -7.99
C HIS A 419 13.98 -0.22 -7.76
N ARG A 420 14.04 -0.68 -6.50
CA ARG A 420 14.70 -1.94 -6.12
C ARG A 420 13.91 -3.21 -6.47
N VAL A 421 12.63 -3.09 -6.78
CA VAL A 421 11.75 -4.25 -7.02
C VAL A 421 11.26 -4.32 -8.46
N PHE A 422 10.94 -3.17 -9.05
CA PHE A 422 10.23 -3.10 -10.32
C PHE A 422 11.20 -2.76 -11.47
N PRO A 423 11.38 -3.66 -12.47
CA PRO A 423 12.39 -3.50 -13.53
C PRO A 423 12.32 -2.21 -14.35
N ARG A 424 11.14 -1.59 -14.44
CA ARG A 424 10.88 -0.38 -15.25
C ARG A 424 10.70 0.89 -14.42
N VAL A 425 11.03 0.82 -13.13
CA VAL A 425 11.18 2.01 -12.29
C VAL A 425 12.65 2.37 -12.34
N SER A 426 13.15 2.88 -13.47
CA SER A 426 14.56 3.17 -13.73
C SER A 426 15.03 4.50 -13.12
N THR A 427 16.33 4.82 -13.22
CA THR A 427 16.84 6.16 -12.87
C THR A 427 16.13 7.27 -13.64
N GLN A 428 15.75 7.04 -14.90
CA GLN A 428 14.96 7.98 -15.70
C GLN A 428 13.56 8.19 -15.12
N PHE A 429 12.92 7.13 -14.61
CA PHE A 429 11.65 7.26 -13.89
C PHE A 429 11.83 8.10 -12.63
N LEU A 430 12.88 7.86 -11.84
CA LEU A 430 13.17 8.62 -10.62
C LEU A 430 13.39 10.11 -10.91
N GLU A 431 14.14 10.44 -11.98
CA GLU A 431 14.31 11.83 -12.43
C GLU A 431 12.95 12.46 -12.79
N SER A 432 12.14 11.77 -13.59
CA SER A 432 10.80 12.23 -13.98
C SER A 432 9.87 12.39 -12.79
N PHE A 433 9.92 11.48 -11.82
CA PHE A 433 9.16 11.56 -10.58
C PHE A 433 9.46 12.86 -9.83
N GLY A 434 10.75 13.16 -9.64
CA GLY A 434 11.21 14.36 -8.95
C GLY A 434 10.83 15.67 -9.64
N THR A 435 10.73 15.71 -10.98
CA THR A 435 10.36 16.95 -11.69
C THR A 435 9.01 17.54 -11.28
N ASN A 436 8.08 16.70 -10.79
CA ASN A 436 6.75 17.13 -10.37
C ASN A 436 6.72 17.72 -8.94
N LEU A 437 7.83 17.60 -8.19
CA LEU A 437 7.93 18.00 -6.78
C LEU A 437 8.65 19.34 -6.57
N GLY A 438 9.21 19.95 -7.62
CA GLY A 438 9.92 21.22 -7.50
C GLY A 438 10.48 21.76 -8.82
N ARG A 439 10.63 23.08 -8.89
CA ARG A 439 11.13 23.80 -10.07
C ARG A 439 12.64 23.67 -10.26
N ASN A 440 13.37 23.52 -9.15
CA ASN A 440 14.83 23.37 -9.11
C ASN A 440 15.22 22.18 -8.22
N GLU A 441 16.48 21.78 -8.26
CA GLU A 441 16.97 20.61 -7.52
C GLU A 441 16.85 20.77 -6.00
N ILE A 442 17.00 22.01 -5.47
CA ILE A 442 16.88 22.30 -4.04
C ILE A 442 15.46 22.04 -3.54
N GLU A 443 14.45 22.51 -4.28
CA GLU A 443 13.04 22.25 -3.97
C GLU A 443 12.71 20.76 -4.04
N ARG A 444 13.28 20.03 -5.01
CA ARG A 444 13.07 18.59 -5.14
C ARG A 444 13.72 17.82 -4.00
N GLU A 445 14.95 18.16 -3.63
CA GLU A 445 15.70 17.56 -2.52
C GLU A 445 15.03 17.81 -1.15
N ALA A 446 14.28 18.90 -1.00
CA ALA A 446 13.45 19.09 0.18
C ALA A 446 12.38 18.00 0.33
N HIS A 447 11.78 17.53 -0.78
CA HIS A 447 10.72 16.51 -0.79
C HIS A 447 11.24 15.07 -0.87
N ILE A 448 12.29 14.82 -1.65
CA ILE A 448 12.83 13.48 -1.95
C ILE A 448 14.38 13.45 -1.87
N PRO A 449 14.97 13.77 -0.71
CA PRO A 449 16.43 13.88 -0.52
C PRO A 449 17.21 12.62 -0.87
N TYR A 450 16.69 11.43 -0.51
CA TYR A 450 17.35 10.15 -0.66
C TYR A 450 17.31 9.72 -2.12
N THR A 451 16.19 9.94 -2.82
CA THR A 451 16.13 9.76 -4.28
C THR A 451 17.08 10.72 -5.01
N ILE A 452 17.14 11.99 -4.63
CA ILE A 452 18.08 12.95 -5.24
C ILE A 452 19.53 12.54 -4.98
N ARG A 453 19.85 12.10 -3.75
CA ARG A 453 21.16 11.57 -3.40
C ARG A 453 21.53 10.32 -4.21
N TYR A 454 20.59 9.40 -4.41
CA TYR A 454 20.77 8.23 -5.26
C TYR A 454 21.04 8.62 -6.71
N LEU A 455 20.24 9.54 -7.26
CA LEU A 455 20.40 10.05 -8.63
C LEU A 455 21.75 10.73 -8.86
N ARG A 456 22.27 11.47 -7.86
CA ARG A 456 23.61 12.06 -7.94
C ARG A 456 24.70 10.99 -8.08
N GLN A 457 24.65 9.93 -7.27
CA GLN A 457 25.57 8.79 -7.36
C GLN A 457 25.42 8.05 -8.69
N ALA A 458 24.20 7.84 -9.16
CA ALA A 458 23.94 7.14 -10.42
C ALA A 458 24.49 7.90 -11.64
N ARG A 459 24.50 9.24 -11.60
CA ARG A 459 25.08 10.08 -12.66
C ARG A 459 26.60 9.94 -12.79
N GLU A 460 27.27 9.51 -11.72
CA GLU A 460 28.72 9.25 -11.73
C GLU A 460 29.07 7.91 -12.43
N ILE A 461 28.06 7.08 -12.73
CA ILE A 461 28.21 5.76 -13.37
C ILE A 461 27.31 5.71 -14.63
N PRO A 462 27.74 6.28 -15.77
CA PRO A 462 26.93 6.37 -16.99
C PRO A 462 26.41 5.01 -17.52
N GLU A 463 27.12 3.93 -17.20
CA GLU A 463 26.77 2.55 -17.56
C GLU A 463 25.41 2.13 -17.01
N ILE A 464 24.99 2.67 -15.85
CA ILE A 464 23.66 2.42 -15.27
C ILE A 464 22.58 2.83 -16.26
N ARG A 465 22.65 4.07 -16.73
CA ARG A 465 21.65 4.64 -17.65
C ARG A 465 21.65 3.93 -18.99
N HIS A 466 22.83 3.57 -19.51
CA HIS A 466 22.93 2.85 -20.78
C HIS A 466 22.24 1.47 -20.70
N ARG A 467 22.52 0.72 -19.63
CA ARG A 467 21.91 -0.60 -19.40
C ARG A 467 20.39 -0.49 -19.24
N GLU A 468 19.89 0.41 -18.41
CA GLU A 468 18.45 0.60 -18.22
C GLU A 468 17.75 0.96 -19.55
N MET A 469 18.39 1.75 -20.41
CA MET A 469 17.88 2.06 -21.76
C MET A 469 17.90 0.85 -22.71
N GLU A 470 18.85 -0.07 -22.58
CA GLU A 470 18.88 -1.33 -23.33
C GLU A 470 17.76 -2.27 -22.88
N GLU A 471 17.62 -2.47 -21.56
CA GLU A 471 16.57 -3.30 -20.96
C GLU A 471 15.17 -2.80 -21.35
N GLU A 472 14.95 -1.48 -21.34
CA GLU A 472 13.68 -0.87 -21.76
C GLU A 472 13.41 -1.08 -23.26
N ARG A 473 14.45 -0.99 -24.12
CA ARG A 473 14.31 -1.25 -25.56
C ARG A 473 13.99 -2.71 -25.86
N GLU A 474 14.67 -3.64 -25.20
CA GLU A 474 14.39 -5.07 -25.32
C GLU A 474 12.97 -5.40 -24.88
N TRP A 475 12.53 -4.82 -23.77
CA TRP A 475 11.16 -4.96 -23.28
C TRP A 475 10.13 -4.52 -24.33
N HIS A 476 10.27 -3.31 -24.88
CA HIS A 476 9.36 -2.81 -25.91
C HIS A 476 9.36 -3.70 -27.16
N ALA A 477 10.51 -4.26 -27.55
CA ALA A 477 10.60 -5.19 -28.66
C ALA A 477 9.81 -6.48 -28.38
N ARG A 478 9.93 -7.06 -27.17
CA ARG A 478 9.17 -8.25 -26.75
C ARG A 478 7.67 -7.99 -26.68
N VAL A 479 7.26 -6.84 -26.15
CA VAL A 479 5.84 -6.44 -26.10
C VAL A 479 5.27 -6.30 -27.51
N LYS A 480 6.04 -5.73 -28.44
CA LYS A 480 5.63 -5.62 -29.84
C LYS A 480 5.52 -7.00 -30.51
N GLU A 481 6.52 -7.86 -30.34
CA GLU A 481 6.50 -9.24 -30.84
C GLU A 481 5.26 -9.99 -30.34
N LEU A 482 4.91 -9.84 -29.06
CA LEU A 482 3.71 -10.41 -28.48
C LEU A 482 2.43 -9.85 -29.08
N SER A 483 2.33 -8.53 -29.22
CA SER A 483 1.17 -7.87 -29.83
C SER A 483 0.97 -8.36 -31.27
N ASP A 484 2.06 -8.50 -32.03
CA ASP A 484 2.03 -9.01 -33.39
C ASP A 484 1.59 -10.49 -33.38
N TYR A 485 2.13 -11.34 -32.50
CA TYR A 485 1.74 -12.75 -32.38
C TYR A 485 0.24 -12.93 -32.09
N LEU A 486 -0.31 -12.15 -31.14
CA LEU A 486 -1.72 -12.20 -30.77
C LEU A 486 -2.62 -11.75 -31.93
N ALA A 487 -2.26 -10.67 -32.63
CA ALA A 487 -3.02 -10.19 -33.79
C ALA A 487 -3.06 -11.23 -34.94
N HIS A 488 -1.95 -11.91 -35.20
CA HIS A 488 -1.90 -12.97 -36.23
C HIS A 488 -2.73 -14.20 -35.85
N ARG A 489 -2.81 -14.54 -34.56
CA ARG A 489 -3.63 -15.67 -34.07
C ARG A 489 -5.12 -15.36 -34.13
N GLU A 490 -5.53 -14.16 -33.74
CA GLU A 490 -6.92 -13.71 -33.89
C GLU A 490 -7.39 -13.72 -35.35
N SER A 491 -6.51 -13.38 -36.30
CA SER A 491 -6.82 -13.50 -37.74
C SER A 491 -7.02 -14.96 -38.15
N LYS A 492 -6.11 -15.86 -37.74
CA LYS A 492 -6.22 -17.29 -38.05
C LYS A 492 -7.45 -17.97 -37.44
N ASP A 493 -7.83 -17.58 -36.23
CA ASP A 493 -9.02 -18.12 -35.57
C ASP A 493 -10.31 -17.59 -36.22
N LYS A 494 -10.32 -16.34 -36.71
CA LYS A 494 -11.41 -15.80 -37.55
C LYS A 494 -11.52 -16.50 -38.90
N ASP A 495 -10.38 -16.76 -39.55
CA ASP A 495 -10.35 -17.44 -40.85
C ASP A 495 -10.79 -18.91 -40.74
N LYS A 496 -10.45 -19.60 -39.63
CA LYS A 496 -10.93 -20.96 -39.33
C LYS A 496 -12.39 -21.04 -38.92
N ALA A 497 -12.96 -19.97 -38.37
CA ALA A 497 -14.39 -19.90 -38.02
C ALA A 497 -15.27 -19.52 -39.23
N ALA A 498 -14.67 -18.98 -40.30
CA ALA A 498 -15.34 -18.53 -41.51
C ALA A 498 -15.32 -19.56 -42.66
N GLY A 499 -14.49 -20.61 -42.57
CA GLY A 499 -14.46 -21.76 -43.49
C GLY A 499 -15.04 -23.01 -42.85
#